data_AF-A0A034V5G3-F1
#
_entry.id   AF-A0A034V5G3-F1
#
_cell.length_a   1.000
_cell.length_b   1.000
_cell.length_c   1.000
_cell.angle_alpha   90.00
_cell.angle_beta   90.00
_cell.angle_gamma   90.00
#
_symmetry.space_group_name_H-M   'P 1'
#
loop_
_entity.id
_entity.type
_entity.pdbx_description
1 polymer ?
#
loop_
_entity_poly.entity_id
_entity_poly.type
_entity_poly.pdbx_seq_one_letter_code
_entity_poly.pdbx_strand_id
1 'polypeptide(L)'
;MDELTSFLKQAGKEFLNVAGDAAVGAAKEVVGSVINEIFIKKEADTKRVLPSIKNMRVLGEKGSGTRVQADIQDFESIRSMCLANGSLFEDPLFPANNESLLFSQRPDRHIEWMRPHEIADDPQFFVEGYSRFDVQQGELGDCWLLAATANLTQDPNLFFRVVPPDQSFEESYAGIFHFCFWQYGKWIDVVVDDRLPTYRGELMYMHSTEKNEFWSALLEKAYAKLHGSYEALKGGTTCEGMEDFTGGVTEWYDLKEAPPNLFNILHKAVDRNSLMGCSLEPDPNVLEAETPQGLIRGHAYSITKVCLLDIAVPNRQGKIPMIRMRNPWGNEAEWNGPWSDSSPEWRYIPEDQKQEIGLTFDRDGEFWMSFQDFLNHFDRVEICNLSPDSLTEEQQNSGKRRWEMSMFEGEWTQGVTAGGCRNFLDTFWHNPQYVITLADPDEDDDDGKCTVIVALMQKNRRSKRNMGMECLTIGFAIYHLTEDDLHTRPQGVNFFKYRASVGRSPHFINTREVCARFKLPPGHYLIVPSTFDPNEEGEFVIRVFSETQNNMESFQYY
;
A
#
# COMPACT_ATOMS: atom_id res chain seq x y z
N MET A 1 -68.17 -19.81 18.89
CA MET A 1 -67.18 -20.24 17.89
C MET A 1 -66.23 -19.09 17.54
N ASP A 2 -66.73 -17.88 17.32
CA ASP A 2 -65.86 -16.73 17.00
C ASP A 2 -64.99 -16.23 18.16
N GLU A 3 -65.42 -16.33 19.41
CA GLU A 3 -64.60 -15.95 20.58
C GLU A 3 -63.44 -16.93 20.85
N LEU A 4 -63.63 -18.24 20.60
CA LEU A 4 -62.56 -19.25 20.76
C LEU A 4 -61.49 -19.12 19.66
N THR A 5 -61.92 -18.70 18.46
CA THR A 5 -61.02 -18.47 17.31
C THR A 5 -60.22 -17.18 17.46
N SER A 6 -60.81 -16.16 18.10
CA SER A 6 -60.13 -14.93 18.51
C SER A 6 -59.05 -15.20 19.57
N PHE A 7 -59.39 -15.95 20.62
CA PHE A 7 -58.47 -16.28 21.71
C PHE A 7 -57.28 -17.12 21.24
N LEU A 8 -57.51 -18.13 20.39
CA LEU A 8 -56.43 -18.96 19.82
C LEU A 8 -55.54 -18.20 18.82
N LYS A 9 -56.09 -17.24 18.07
CA LYS A 9 -55.28 -16.36 17.20
C LYS A 9 -54.43 -15.38 17.99
N GLN A 10 -54.94 -14.86 19.11
CA GLN A 10 -54.21 -13.93 19.96
C GLN A 10 -53.11 -14.65 20.75
N ALA A 11 -53.41 -15.82 21.34
CA ALA A 11 -52.44 -16.67 22.00
C ALA A 11 -51.36 -17.20 21.03
N GLY A 12 -51.73 -17.54 19.78
CA GLY A 12 -50.77 -17.95 18.76
C GLY A 12 -49.85 -16.82 18.28
N LYS A 13 -50.36 -15.57 18.22
CA LYS A 13 -49.54 -14.38 17.89
C LYS A 13 -48.58 -14.00 19.01
N GLU A 14 -49.01 -14.10 20.27
CA GLU A 14 -48.12 -13.88 21.42
C GLU A 14 -47.07 -14.99 21.55
N PHE A 15 -47.42 -16.26 21.30
CA PHE A 15 -46.43 -17.35 21.28
C PHE A 15 -45.41 -17.22 20.14
N LEU A 16 -45.84 -16.79 18.94
CA LEU A 16 -44.94 -16.58 17.79
C LEU A 16 -44.04 -15.35 17.99
N ASN A 17 -44.53 -14.29 18.61
CA ASN A 17 -43.71 -13.12 18.95
C ASN A 17 -42.72 -13.43 20.08
N VAL A 18 -43.15 -14.11 21.15
CA VAL A 18 -42.25 -14.47 22.26
C VAL A 18 -41.22 -15.53 21.81
N ALA A 19 -41.60 -16.49 20.96
CA ALA A 19 -40.65 -17.44 20.38
C ALA A 19 -39.73 -16.78 19.33
N GLY A 20 -40.22 -15.80 18.58
CA GLY A 20 -39.44 -15.00 17.64
C GLY A 20 -38.42 -14.11 18.36
N ASP A 21 -38.82 -13.40 19.40
CA ASP A 21 -37.94 -12.53 20.20
C ASP A 21 -36.96 -13.35 21.05
N ALA A 22 -37.36 -14.52 21.57
CA ALA A 22 -36.45 -15.44 22.25
C ALA A 22 -35.48 -16.13 21.27
N ALA A 23 -35.91 -16.45 20.04
CA ALA A 23 -35.04 -17.00 19.02
C ALA A 23 -34.09 -15.96 18.43
N VAL A 24 -34.51 -14.70 18.27
CA VAL A 24 -33.66 -13.57 17.85
C VAL A 24 -32.71 -13.16 18.98
N GLY A 25 -33.16 -13.20 20.24
CA GLY A 25 -32.30 -12.98 21.42
C GLY A 25 -31.25 -14.08 21.58
N ALA A 26 -31.65 -15.36 21.50
CA ALA A 26 -30.72 -16.48 21.55
C ALA A 26 -29.82 -16.55 20.32
N ALA A 27 -30.31 -16.18 19.12
CA ALA A 27 -29.46 -16.07 17.93
C ALA A 27 -28.50 -14.89 18.04
N LYS A 28 -28.89 -13.73 18.61
CA LYS A 28 -27.97 -12.62 18.89
C LYS A 28 -26.94 -12.95 19.97
N GLU A 29 -27.30 -13.72 21.00
CA GLU A 29 -26.35 -14.18 22.02
C GLU A 29 -25.42 -15.29 21.50
N VAL A 30 -25.92 -16.20 20.66
CA VAL A 30 -25.09 -17.26 20.04
C VAL A 30 -24.21 -16.68 18.94
N VAL A 31 -24.73 -15.82 18.07
CA VAL A 31 -23.92 -15.10 17.07
C VAL A 31 -22.98 -14.12 17.76
N GLY A 32 -23.42 -13.40 18.78
CA GLY A 32 -22.58 -12.50 19.58
C GLY A 32 -21.49 -13.24 20.35
N SER A 33 -21.75 -14.44 20.90
CA SER A 33 -20.73 -15.25 21.57
C SER A 33 -19.81 -15.99 20.60
N VAL A 34 -20.29 -16.40 19.41
CA VAL A 34 -19.45 -16.96 18.35
C VAL A 34 -18.58 -15.87 17.73
N ILE A 35 -19.11 -14.66 17.53
CA ILE A 35 -18.35 -13.49 17.10
C ILE A 35 -17.34 -13.12 18.19
N ASN A 36 -17.72 -13.06 19.47
CA ASN A 36 -16.76 -12.81 20.55
C ASN A 36 -15.72 -13.92 20.70
N GLU A 37 -16.05 -15.19 20.50
CA GLU A 37 -15.08 -16.28 20.51
C GLU A 37 -14.15 -16.25 19.30
N ILE A 38 -14.67 -15.85 18.12
CA ILE A 38 -13.85 -15.60 16.93
C ILE A 38 -12.96 -14.37 17.15
N PHE A 39 -13.47 -13.29 17.76
CA PHE A 39 -12.71 -12.08 18.09
C PHE A 39 -11.68 -12.34 19.18
N ILE A 40 -12.00 -13.05 20.25
CA ILE A 40 -11.04 -13.41 21.31
C ILE A 40 -10.00 -14.40 20.77
N LYS A 41 -10.37 -15.34 19.88
CA LYS A 41 -9.39 -16.16 19.16
C LYS A 41 -8.53 -15.32 18.22
N LYS A 42 -9.13 -14.41 17.43
CA LYS A 42 -8.40 -13.49 16.56
C LYS A 42 -7.48 -12.60 17.38
N GLU A 43 -7.89 -12.07 18.52
CA GLU A 43 -7.13 -11.18 19.39
C GLU A 43 -6.02 -11.93 20.14
N ALA A 44 -6.27 -13.18 20.56
CA ALA A 44 -5.25 -14.07 21.14
C ALA A 44 -4.23 -14.55 20.09
N ASP A 45 -4.66 -14.77 18.84
CA ASP A 45 -3.77 -15.04 17.71
C ASP A 45 -3.06 -13.76 17.24
N THR A 46 -3.69 -12.58 17.32
CA THR A 46 -3.09 -11.26 17.00
C THR A 46 -2.02 -10.89 18.04
N LYS A 47 -2.23 -11.20 19.32
CA LYS A 47 -1.21 -11.08 20.39
C LYS A 47 0.00 -12.02 20.17
N ARG A 48 -0.13 -13.06 19.34
CA ARG A 48 0.99 -13.92 18.91
C ARG A 48 1.66 -13.45 17.61
N VAL A 49 1.08 -12.49 16.90
CA VAL A 49 1.50 -12.06 15.55
C VAL A 49 2.20 -10.69 15.54
N LEU A 50 2.44 -10.06 16.70
CA LEU A 50 3.28 -8.85 16.76
C LEU A 50 4.69 -9.16 16.21
N PRO A 51 5.09 -8.60 15.05
CA PRO A 51 6.42 -8.81 14.51
C PRO A 51 7.45 -8.28 15.50
N SER A 52 8.57 -8.98 15.63
CA SER A 52 9.69 -8.59 16.48
C SER A 52 9.98 -7.08 16.39
N ILE A 53 9.79 -6.36 17.50
CA ILE A 53 10.05 -4.93 17.77
C ILE A 53 11.50 -4.48 17.42
N LYS A 54 12.37 -5.40 17.00
CA LYS A 54 13.81 -5.18 16.78
C LYS A 54 14.19 -4.19 15.66
N ASN A 55 13.27 -3.82 14.75
CA ASN A 55 13.60 -2.95 13.60
C ASN A 55 12.74 -1.67 13.47
N MET A 56 11.97 -1.31 14.50
CA MET A 56 11.17 -0.08 14.52
C MET A 56 12.00 1.09 15.05
N ARG A 57 11.86 2.27 14.44
CA ARG A 57 12.47 3.53 14.91
C ARG A 57 11.39 4.54 15.19
N VAL A 58 11.67 5.46 16.08
CA VAL A 58 10.75 6.56 16.40
C VAL A 58 11.11 7.79 15.55
N LEU A 59 10.11 8.55 15.11
CA LEU A 59 10.33 9.80 14.39
C LEU A 59 11.25 10.73 15.21
N GLY A 60 12.39 11.14 14.63
CA GLY A 60 13.42 11.96 15.28
C GLY A 60 14.67 11.20 15.73
N GLU A 61 14.65 9.86 15.73
CA GLU A 61 15.83 9.04 16.04
C GLU A 61 16.95 9.15 15.00
N LYS A 62 18.21 8.99 15.44
CA LYS A 62 19.38 9.06 14.55
C LYS A 62 19.27 8.05 13.39
N GLY A 63 19.02 8.55 12.19
CA GLY A 63 18.89 7.76 10.97
C GLY A 63 17.45 7.38 10.58
N SER A 64 16.43 8.04 11.15
CA SER A 64 15.01 7.98 10.72
C SER A 64 14.71 8.76 9.43
N GLY A 65 15.73 9.22 8.71
CA GLY A 65 15.58 9.96 7.45
C GLY A 65 15.39 11.47 7.63
N THR A 66 14.82 11.92 8.74
CA THR A 66 14.78 13.35 9.10
C THR A 66 15.98 13.69 10.00
N ARG A 67 16.59 14.88 9.83
CA ARG A 67 17.59 15.40 10.79
C ARG A 67 17.01 15.28 12.20
N VAL A 68 17.87 14.94 13.18
CA VAL A 68 17.55 14.89 14.62
C VAL A 68 16.68 16.10 14.99
N GLN A 69 15.37 15.88 15.06
CA GLN A 69 14.49 16.77 15.80
C GLN A 69 14.75 16.40 17.26
N ALA A 70 14.94 17.41 18.10
CA ALA A 70 15.49 17.26 19.45
C ALA A 70 14.65 16.37 20.39
N ASP A 71 13.44 15.98 19.98
CA ASP A 71 12.47 15.28 20.82
C ASP A 71 11.96 14.02 20.12
N ILE A 72 12.44 12.86 20.57
CA ILE A 72 11.91 11.54 20.21
C ILE A 72 10.57 11.38 20.91
N GLN A 73 9.47 11.25 20.16
CA GLN A 73 8.13 11.06 20.72
C GLN A 73 7.78 9.58 20.84
N ASP A 74 7.98 9.01 22.03
CA ASP A 74 7.58 7.64 22.35
C ASP A 74 6.12 7.58 22.83
N PHE A 75 5.28 6.80 22.14
CA PHE A 75 3.85 6.70 22.40
C PHE A 75 3.54 6.34 23.85
N GLU A 76 4.14 5.26 24.36
CA GLU A 76 3.85 4.73 25.70
C GLU A 76 4.29 5.68 26.82
N SER A 77 5.46 6.30 26.65
CA SER A 77 5.98 7.29 27.61
C SER A 77 5.10 8.53 27.67
N ILE A 78 4.66 9.05 26.53
CA ILE A 78 3.80 10.24 26.48
C ILE A 78 2.40 9.90 27.01
N ARG A 79 1.81 8.77 26.60
CA ARG A 79 0.51 8.29 27.10
C ARG A 79 0.52 8.17 28.62
N SER A 80 1.53 7.50 29.18
CA SER A 80 1.68 7.32 30.63
C SER A 80 1.80 8.65 31.38
N MET A 81 2.56 9.61 30.83
CA MET A 81 2.71 10.94 31.41
C MET A 81 1.41 11.74 31.40
N CYS A 82 0.67 11.71 30.28
CA CYS A 82 -0.61 12.39 30.16
C CYS A 82 -1.66 11.81 31.12
N LEU A 83 -1.74 10.48 31.22
CA LEU A 83 -2.61 9.79 32.18
C LEU A 83 -2.28 10.14 33.63
N ALA A 84 -0.99 10.17 33.99
CA ALA A 84 -0.54 10.53 35.34
C ALA A 84 -0.89 11.99 35.70
N ASN A 85 -0.85 12.89 34.73
CA ASN A 85 -1.14 14.31 34.92
C ASN A 85 -2.64 14.66 34.77
N GLY A 86 -3.47 13.73 34.28
CA GLY A 86 -4.88 14.00 33.96
C GLY A 86 -5.05 15.02 32.83
N SER A 87 -4.10 15.06 31.89
CA SER A 87 -4.09 15.98 30.74
C SER A 87 -4.23 15.22 29.43
N LEU A 88 -4.78 15.86 28.40
CA LEU A 88 -4.76 15.34 27.04
C LEU A 88 -3.48 15.76 26.32
N PHE A 89 -2.94 14.89 25.48
CA PHE A 89 -1.76 15.19 24.69
C PHE A 89 -2.06 16.32 23.70
N GLU A 90 -1.11 17.24 23.61
CA GLU A 90 -1.06 18.28 22.61
C GLU A 90 0.29 18.18 21.92
N ASP A 91 0.26 17.85 20.63
CA ASP A 91 1.46 17.55 19.87
C ASP A 91 2.29 18.82 19.58
N PRO A 92 3.48 18.97 20.17
CA PRO A 92 4.32 20.14 19.90
C PRO A 92 4.97 20.09 18.52
N LEU A 93 5.07 18.91 17.89
CA LEU A 93 5.71 18.73 16.59
C LEU A 93 4.73 18.88 15.42
N PHE A 94 3.42 18.86 15.70
CA PHE A 94 2.37 19.07 14.70
C PHE A 94 1.20 19.85 15.32
N PRO A 95 1.39 21.16 15.57
CA PRO A 95 0.44 21.95 16.34
C PRO A 95 -0.91 22.09 15.63
N ALA A 96 -1.99 22.19 16.40
CA ALA A 96 -3.35 22.42 15.91
C ALA A 96 -3.56 23.87 15.43
N ASN A 97 -2.84 24.27 14.38
CA ASN A 97 -2.88 25.59 13.79
C ASN A 97 -2.67 25.55 12.27
N ASN A 98 -2.65 26.71 11.62
CA ASN A 98 -2.56 26.81 10.17
C ASN A 98 -1.24 26.27 9.57
N GLU A 99 -0.15 26.20 10.35
CA GLU A 99 1.16 25.71 9.86
C GLU A 99 1.11 24.22 9.52
N SER A 100 0.31 23.45 10.25
CA SER A 100 0.06 22.02 10.00
C SER A 100 -0.90 21.77 8.84
N LEU A 101 -1.65 22.79 8.40
CA LEU A 101 -2.60 22.69 7.30
C LEU A 101 -1.97 23.05 5.96
N LEU A 102 -1.50 24.30 5.83
CA LEU A 102 -1.07 24.90 4.57
C LEU A 102 0.22 25.69 4.77
N PHE A 103 1.21 25.49 3.90
CA PHE A 103 2.44 26.28 3.85
C PHE A 103 2.43 27.31 2.70
N SER A 104 1.60 27.11 1.67
CA SER A 104 1.57 27.96 0.48
C SER A 104 0.72 29.23 0.68
N GLN A 105 -0.37 29.11 1.43
CA GLN A 105 -1.34 30.18 1.64
C GLN A 105 -2.09 30.01 2.97
N ARG A 106 -2.75 31.06 3.42
CA ARG A 106 -3.66 30.94 4.56
C ARG A 106 -4.97 30.27 4.12
N PRO A 107 -5.62 29.51 5.02
CA PRO A 107 -6.97 29.03 4.77
C PRO A 107 -7.92 30.17 4.39
N ASP A 108 -8.83 29.89 3.46
CA ASP A 108 -9.86 30.81 2.99
C ASP A 108 -11.01 30.99 4.01
N ARG A 109 -11.06 30.11 5.00
CA ARG A 109 -12.09 30.02 6.03
C ARG A 109 -11.46 29.76 7.40
N HIS A 110 -12.25 29.99 8.46
CA HIS A 110 -11.84 29.62 9.81
C HIS A 110 -11.96 28.10 9.97
N ILE A 111 -10.86 27.46 10.34
CA ILE A 111 -10.77 26.02 10.58
C ILE A 111 -10.62 25.82 12.09
N GLU A 112 -11.49 24.99 12.63
CA GLU A 112 -11.49 24.63 14.05
C GLU A 112 -10.79 23.28 14.18
N TRP A 113 -10.01 23.09 15.24
CA TRP A 113 -9.36 21.83 15.54
C TRP A 113 -10.09 21.19 16.71
N MET A 114 -10.81 20.11 16.45
CA MET A 114 -11.69 19.45 17.40
C MET A 114 -11.24 18.00 17.62
N ARG A 115 -11.37 17.49 18.85
CA ARG A 115 -11.17 16.07 19.15
C ARG A 115 -12.42 15.27 18.78
N PRO A 116 -12.32 13.96 18.51
CA PRO A 116 -13.45 13.08 18.25
C PRO A 116 -14.60 13.19 19.25
N HIS A 117 -14.28 13.32 20.55
CA HIS A 117 -15.26 13.55 21.63
C HIS A 117 -16.05 14.87 21.52
N GLU A 118 -15.58 15.83 20.72
CA GLU A 118 -16.26 17.10 20.44
C GLU A 118 -17.06 17.04 19.13
N ILE A 119 -16.81 16.02 18.29
CA ILE A 119 -17.38 15.88 16.93
C ILE A 119 -18.55 14.90 16.93
N ALA A 120 -18.41 13.75 17.61
CA ALA A 120 -19.38 12.67 17.60
C ALA A 120 -19.71 12.20 19.02
N ASP A 121 -20.95 11.73 19.21
CA ASP A 121 -21.34 10.96 20.39
C ASP A 121 -20.66 9.58 20.31
N ASP A 122 -20.04 9.14 21.40
CA ASP A 122 -19.37 7.82 21.50
C ASP A 122 -18.31 7.57 20.40
N PRO A 123 -17.20 8.32 20.39
CA PRO A 123 -16.16 8.16 19.39
C PRO A 123 -15.45 6.81 19.54
N GLN A 124 -15.30 6.11 18.43
CA GLN A 124 -14.68 4.79 18.35
C GLN A 124 -13.46 4.85 17.42
N PHE A 125 -12.46 4.05 17.76
CA PHE A 125 -11.28 3.93 16.89
C PHE A 125 -11.64 3.06 15.68
N PHE A 126 -12.33 1.95 15.93
CA PHE A 126 -12.89 1.02 14.95
C PHE A 126 -14.38 0.80 15.22
N VAL A 127 -15.20 0.79 14.18
CA VAL A 127 -16.63 0.42 14.26
C VAL A 127 -16.83 -0.87 13.46
N GLU A 128 -17.17 -1.95 14.17
CA GLU A 128 -17.35 -3.29 13.57
C GLU A 128 -16.13 -3.85 12.80
N GLY A 129 -14.95 -3.28 13.01
CA GLY A 129 -13.68 -3.70 12.42
C GLY A 129 -12.98 -2.55 11.71
N TYR A 130 -12.24 -2.87 10.66
CA TYR A 130 -11.70 -1.88 9.72
C TYR A 130 -12.12 -2.30 8.33
N SER A 131 -12.47 -1.31 7.54
CA SER A 131 -12.86 -1.47 6.17
C SER A 131 -12.41 -0.27 5.37
N ARG A 132 -12.40 -0.42 4.06
CA ARG A 132 -12.16 0.71 3.17
C ARG A 132 -13.35 1.65 3.03
N PHE A 133 -14.52 1.30 3.57
CA PHE A 133 -15.62 2.26 3.76
C PHE A 133 -15.23 3.41 4.67
N ASP A 134 -14.29 3.14 5.57
CA ASP A 134 -13.77 4.07 6.55
C ASP A 134 -12.85 5.11 5.89
N VAL A 135 -12.60 5.01 4.58
CA VAL A 135 -11.67 5.85 3.80
C VAL A 135 -12.44 6.64 2.74
N GLN A 136 -13.06 7.76 3.15
CA GLN A 136 -13.73 8.71 2.26
C GLN A 136 -12.87 9.94 2.01
N GLN A 137 -12.90 10.47 0.78
CA GLN A 137 -12.14 11.65 0.40
C GLN A 137 -12.76 12.92 0.98
N GLY A 138 -11.93 13.75 1.62
CA GLY A 138 -12.29 15.11 2.02
C GLY A 138 -11.90 16.16 0.97
N GLU A 139 -11.65 17.39 1.41
CA GLU A 139 -11.32 18.52 0.55
C GLU A 139 -9.86 18.49 0.00
N LEU A 140 -9.04 17.51 0.40
CA LEU A 140 -7.63 17.42 0.03
C LEU A 140 -7.42 16.65 -1.28
N GLY A 141 -6.44 17.11 -2.08
CA GLY A 141 -6.06 16.51 -3.36
C GLY A 141 -5.13 15.31 -3.20
N ASP A 142 -5.48 14.37 -2.34
CA ASP A 142 -4.66 13.23 -1.91
C ASP A 142 -5.37 11.87 -2.09
N CYS A 143 -6.31 11.79 -3.04
CA CYS A 143 -6.98 10.54 -3.44
C CYS A 143 -6.04 9.33 -3.65
N TRP A 144 -4.79 9.59 -4.03
CA TRP A 144 -3.74 8.58 -4.14
C TRP A 144 -3.43 7.88 -2.81
N LEU A 145 -3.45 8.61 -1.69
CA LEU A 145 -3.24 8.07 -0.35
C LEU A 145 -4.44 7.22 0.06
N LEU A 146 -5.66 7.70 -0.21
CA LEU A 146 -6.88 6.97 0.06
C LEU A 146 -6.93 5.63 -0.67
N ALA A 147 -6.55 5.61 -1.94
CA ALA A 147 -6.45 4.37 -2.71
C ALA A 147 -5.45 3.38 -2.08
N ALA A 148 -4.30 3.89 -1.59
CA ALA A 148 -3.33 3.06 -0.90
C ALA A 148 -3.87 2.54 0.45
N THR A 149 -4.57 3.37 1.22
CA THR A 149 -5.16 3.01 2.51
C THR A 149 -6.27 1.97 2.30
N ALA A 150 -7.10 2.13 1.28
CA ALA A 150 -8.11 1.15 0.91
C ALA A 150 -7.49 -0.21 0.58
N ASN A 151 -6.41 -0.25 -0.21
CA ASN A 151 -5.67 -1.49 -0.49
C ASN A 151 -5.07 -2.10 0.78
N LEU A 152 -4.59 -1.29 1.72
CA LEU A 152 -4.03 -1.76 2.98
C LEU A 152 -5.06 -2.54 3.81
N THR A 153 -6.33 -2.16 3.80
CA THR A 153 -7.41 -2.87 4.54
C THR A 153 -7.61 -4.32 4.07
N GLN A 154 -7.11 -4.69 2.89
CA GLN A 154 -7.25 -6.04 2.36
C GLN A 154 -6.23 -7.04 2.96
N ASP A 155 -5.16 -6.56 3.59
CA ASP A 155 -4.19 -7.40 4.30
C ASP A 155 -4.19 -7.04 5.80
N PRO A 156 -4.86 -7.83 6.65
CA PRO A 156 -4.91 -7.61 8.09
C PRO A 156 -3.56 -7.41 8.78
N ASN A 157 -2.51 -8.11 8.32
CA ASN A 157 -1.21 -8.09 8.98
C ASN A 157 -0.47 -6.79 8.66
N LEU A 158 -0.53 -6.37 7.39
CA LEU A 158 0.02 -5.07 6.98
C LEU A 158 -0.81 -3.94 7.59
N PHE A 159 -2.13 -4.07 7.62
CA PHE A 159 -3.01 -3.10 8.26
C PHE A 159 -2.62 -2.87 9.71
N PHE A 160 -2.56 -3.92 10.54
CA PHE A 160 -2.20 -3.78 11.95
C PHE A 160 -0.73 -3.44 12.19
N ARG A 161 0.12 -3.58 11.18
CA ARG A 161 1.48 -3.05 11.24
C ARG A 161 1.48 -1.53 11.12
N VAL A 162 0.62 -0.95 10.29
CA VAL A 162 0.51 0.50 10.07
C VAL A 162 -0.40 1.17 11.12
N VAL A 163 -1.48 0.50 11.49
CA VAL A 163 -2.50 0.94 12.46
C VAL A 163 -2.50 -0.03 13.65
N PRO A 164 -1.65 0.21 14.67
CA PRO A 164 -1.59 -0.65 15.85
C PRO A 164 -2.96 -0.76 16.55
N PRO A 165 -3.40 -1.99 16.94
CA PRO A 165 -4.73 -2.22 17.51
C PRO A 165 -4.84 -1.89 19.01
N ASP A 166 -3.77 -1.45 19.65
CA ASP A 166 -3.65 -1.14 21.09
C ASP A 166 -4.10 0.28 21.46
N GLN A 167 -5.04 0.83 20.67
CA GLN A 167 -5.50 2.21 20.73
C GLN A 167 -7.02 2.27 20.86
N SER A 168 -7.52 3.15 21.72
CA SER A 168 -8.95 3.29 22.01
C SER A 168 -9.27 4.71 22.52
N PHE A 169 -10.53 5.13 22.32
CA PHE A 169 -11.08 6.34 22.94
C PHE A 169 -11.65 6.11 24.34
N GLU A 170 -11.84 4.85 24.75
CA GLU A 170 -12.39 4.50 26.06
C GLU A 170 -11.27 4.12 27.05
N GLU A 171 -10.46 3.13 26.69
CA GLU A 171 -9.45 2.57 27.58
C GLU A 171 -8.15 3.39 27.54
N SER A 172 -7.69 3.83 28.71
CA SER A 172 -6.42 4.56 28.85
C SER A 172 -6.30 5.79 27.92
N TYR A 173 -7.44 6.43 27.62
CA TYR A 173 -7.50 7.58 26.73
C TYR A 173 -6.74 8.78 27.30
N ALA A 174 -5.84 9.31 26.48
CA ALA A 174 -5.05 10.51 26.77
C ALA A 174 -4.96 11.46 25.56
N GLY A 175 -5.87 11.34 24.59
CA GLY A 175 -5.89 12.15 23.38
C GLY A 175 -4.66 11.98 22.49
N ILE A 176 -4.08 10.77 22.47
CA ILE A 176 -2.82 10.40 21.79
C ILE A 176 -3.01 9.08 21.05
N PHE A 177 -2.52 9.01 19.82
CA PHE A 177 -2.54 7.86 18.93
C PHE A 177 -1.20 7.75 18.21
N HIS A 178 -0.92 6.62 17.56
CA HIS A 178 0.29 6.39 16.80
C HIS A 178 0.07 5.47 15.60
N PHE A 179 0.93 5.63 14.59
CA PHE A 179 0.88 4.93 13.31
C PHE A 179 2.29 4.67 12.81
N CYS A 180 2.49 3.54 12.14
CA CYS A 180 3.80 3.12 11.66
C CYS A 180 3.90 3.20 10.14
N PHE A 181 4.88 3.96 9.65
CA PHE A 181 5.12 4.11 8.20
C PHE A 181 6.53 3.67 7.85
N TRP A 182 6.67 2.96 6.75
CA TRP A 182 7.97 2.67 6.18
C TRP A 182 8.56 3.93 5.54
N GLN A 183 9.81 4.26 5.89
CA GLN A 183 10.59 5.34 5.31
C GLN A 183 12.01 4.86 5.05
N TYR A 184 12.38 4.81 3.76
CA TYR A 184 13.77 4.61 3.31
C TYR A 184 14.47 3.39 3.94
N GLY A 185 13.73 2.30 4.12
CA GLY A 185 14.25 1.04 4.67
C GLY A 185 13.95 0.80 6.15
N LYS A 186 13.24 1.72 6.82
CA LYS A 186 12.98 1.66 8.27
C LYS A 186 11.51 1.92 8.55
N TRP A 187 10.94 1.20 9.51
CA TRP A 187 9.60 1.49 10.01
C TRP A 187 9.69 2.59 11.06
N ILE A 188 8.93 3.66 10.85
CA ILE A 188 8.90 4.86 11.68
C ILE A 188 7.57 4.93 12.41
N ASP A 189 7.61 4.92 13.74
CA ASP A 189 6.45 5.17 14.58
C ASP A 189 6.19 6.68 14.70
N VAL A 190 4.97 7.10 14.37
CA VAL A 190 4.53 8.49 14.31
C VAL A 190 3.37 8.68 15.27
N VAL A 191 3.67 9.37 16.37
CA VAL A 191 2.68 9.77 17.38
C VAL A 191 1.93 11.02 16.93
N VAL A 192 0.63 11.09 17.18
CA VAL A 192 -0.20 12.29 16.98
C VAL A 192 -1.17 12.47 18.14
N ASP A 193 -1.55 13.72 18.42
CA ASP A 193 -2.79 13.94 19.19
C ASP A 193 -4.03 13.72 18.30
N ASP A 194 -5.22 13.67 18.90
CA ASP A 194 -6.48 13.43 18.17
C ASP A 194 -7.23 14.70 17.74
N ARG A 195 -6.63 15.88 17.79
CA ARG A 195 -7.28 17.10 17.27
C ARG A 195 -7.32 17.05 15.74
N LEU A 196 -8.50 17.06 15.13
CA LEU A 196 -8.70 16.97 13.69
C LEU A 196 -9.21 18.30 13.12
N PRO A 197 -8.80 18.69 11.90
CA PRO A 197 -9.33 19.88 11.23
C PRO A 197 -10.80 19.72 10.85
N THR A 198 -11.64 20.64 11.32
CA THR A 198 -13.07 20.67 11.05
C THR A 198 -13.51 22.02 10.47
N TYR A 199 -14.60 21.96 9.72
CA TYR A 199 -15.32 23.14 9.29
C TYR A 199 -16.82 22.95 9.56
N ARG A 200 -17.38 23.81 10.42
CA ARG A 200 -18.78 23.71 10.89
C ARG A 200 -19.10 22.38 11.58
N GLY A 201 -18.14 21.85 12.35
CA GLY A 201 -18.30 20.61 13.12
C GLY A 201 -18.15 19.32 12.32
N GLU A 202 -17.87 19.38 11.00
CA GLU A 202 -17.61 18.20 10.17
C GLU A 202 -16.12 18.14 9.80
N LEU A 203 -15.58 16.92 9.68
CA LEU A 203 -14.19 16.67 9.28
C LEU A 203 -13.93 17.22 7.87
N MET A 204 -12.77 17.88 7.70
CA MET A 204 -12.40 18.46 6.40
C MET A 204 -11.72 17.47 5.45
N TYR A 205 -11.03 16.47 5.99
CA TYR A 205 -10.14 15.58 5.24
C TYR A 205 -10.65 14.13 5.29
N MET A 206 -9.76 13.13 5.26
CA MET A 206 -10.16 11.72 5.27
C MET A 206 -11.06 11.40 6.46
N HIS A 207 -12.15 10.68 6.22
CA HIS A 207 -13.13 10.30 7.25
C HIS A 207 -13.86 9.01 6.88
N SER A 208 -14.50 8.37 7.87
CA SER A 208 -15.36 7.21 7.64
C SER A 208 -16.77 7.61 7.21
N THR A 209 -17.48 6.69 6.55
CA THR A 209 -18.93 6.81 6.39
C THR A 209 -19.66 6.74 7.72
N GLU A 210 -19.11 6.03 8.70
CA GLU A 210 -19.59 6.01 10.08
C GLU A 210 -19.07 7.23 10.83
N LYS A 211 -19.99 8.09 11.28
CA LYS A 211 -19.65 9.40 11.87
C LYS A 211 -18.85 9.33 13.17
N ASN A 212 -18.90 8.20 13.86
CA ASN A 212 -18.19 7.99 15.12
C ASN A 212 -16.90 7.17 14.96
N GLU A 213 -16.43 6.89 13.74
CA GLU A 213 -15.19 6.15 13.50
C GLU A 213 -14.05 7.08 13.01
N PHE A 214 -12.86 6.97 13.61
CA PHE A 214 -11.80 7.98 13.45
C PHE A 214 -10.40 7.47 13.06
N TRP A 215 -10.16 6.16 12.93
CA TRP A 215 -8.80 5.65 12.65
C TRP A 215 -8.21 6.21 11.33
N SER A 216 -9.03 6.35 10.28
CA SER A 216 -8.59 6.80 8.96
C SER A 216 -8.21 8.29 8.95
N ALA A 217 -8.99 9.12 9.63
CA ALA A 217 -8.71 10.53 9.82
C ALA A 217 -7.39 10.75 10.60
N LEU A 218 -7.17 9.93 11.63
CA LEU A 218 -5.94 9.97 12.42
C LEU A 218 -4.72 9.41 11.66
N LEU A 219 -4.90 8.39 10.83
CA LEU A 219 -3.87 7.86 9.94
C LEU A 219 -3.40 8.94 8.96
N GLU A 220 -4.33 9.61 8.29
CA GLU A 220 -4.02 10.72 7.38
C GLU A 220 -3.29 11.85 8.10
N LYS A 221 -3.72 12.20 9.33
CA LYS A 221 -3.02 13.18 10.16
C LYS A 221 -1.57 12.78 10.46
N ALA A 222 -1.34 11.53 10.85
CA ALA A 222 0.00 11.03 11.13
C ALA A 222 0.88 11.05 9.88
N TYR A 223 0.31 10.72 8.72
CA TYR A 223 0.99 10.80 7.45
C TYR A 223 1.28 12.25 7.02
N ALA A 224 0.34 13.18 7.26
CA ALA A 224 0.52 14.62 7.07
C ALA A 224 1.66 15.16 7.95
N LYS A 225 1.71 14.74 9.21
CA LYS A 225 2.80 15.06 10.14
C LYS A 225 4.15 14.56 9.64
N LEU A 226 4.22 13.31 9.18
CA LEU A 226 5.45 12.73 8.63
C LEU A 226 6.02 13.57 7.46
N HIS A 227 5.13 14.14 6.64
CA HIS A 227 5.49 14.97 5.49
C HIS A 227 5.45 16.48 5.77
N GLY A 228 5.16 16.89 7.01
CA GLY A 228 5.25 18.26 7.51
C GLY A 228 3.95 19.07 7.51
N SER A 229 2.97 18.77 6.66
CA SER A 229 1.63 19.38 6.68
C SER A 229 0.62 18.59 5.84
N TYR A 230 -0.69 18.85 6.01
CA TYR A 230 -1.71 18.30 5.12
C TYR A 230 -1.49 18.72 3.66
N GLU A 231 -1.10 19.98 3.41
CA GLU A 231 -0.78 20.44 2.05
C GLU A 231 0.36 19.66 1.38
N ALA A 232 1.31 19.12 2.16
CA ALA A 232 2.39 18.31 1.61
C ALA A 232 1.89 17.00 0.97
N LEU A 233 0.68 16.56 1.31
CA LEU A 233 0.04 15.37 0.73
C LEU A 233 -0.63 15.65 -0.63
N LYS A 234 -0.84 16.93 -1.00
CA LYS A 234 -1.41 17.27 -2.31
C LYS A 234 -0.52 16.79 -3.45
N GLY A 235 -1.07 15.95 -4.32
CA GLY A 235 -0.35 15.41 -5.46
C GLY A 235 0.69 14.36 -5.05
N GLY A 236 0.39 13.12 -5.39
CA GLY A 236 1.23 11.94 -5.20
C GLY A 236 0.65 10.79 -6.02
N THR A 237 1.23 9.61 -5.86
CA THR A 237 0.82 8.41 -6.58
C THR A 237 0.47 7.30 -5.59
N THR A 238 -0.50 6.44 -5.93
CA THR A 238 -0.90 5.31 -5.07
C THR A 238 0.29 4.42 -4.72
N CYS A 239 1.23 4.29 -5.66
CA CYS A 239 2.55 3.69 -5.49
C CYS A 239 3.29 4.21 -4.25
N GLU A 240 3.34 5.53 -4.06
CA GLU A 240 4.03 6.13 -2.90
C GLU A 240 3.40 5.71 -1.57
N GLY A 241 2.07 5.69 -1.50
CA GLY A 241 1.35 5.28 -0.30
C GLY A 241 1.56 3.80 -0.01
N MET A 242 1.47 2.95 -1.04
CA MET A 242 1.71 1.51 -0.90
C MET A 242 3.13 1.20 -0.44
N GLU A 243 4.14 1.92 -0.94
CA GLU A 243 5.52 1.79 -0.45
C GLU A 243 5.64 2.15 1.03
N ASP A 244 5.00 3.25 1.45
CA ASP A 244 5.09 3.71 2.84
C ASP A 244 4.26 2.83 3.80
N PHE A 245 3.23 2.14 3.30
CA PHE A 245 2.42 1.20 4.10
C PHE A 245 2.94 -0.23 4.11
N THR A 246 3.88 -0.58 3.22
CA THR A 246 4.32 -1.97 3.08
C THR A 246 5.83 -2.15 3.07
N GLY A 247 6.62 -1.11 2.86
CA GLY A 247 8.06 -1.21 2.57
C GLY A 247 8.42 -1.94 1.28
N GLY A 248 7.42 -2.31 0.47
CA GLY A 248 7.58 -2.98 -0.80
C GLY A 248 8.10 -2.07 -1.91
N VAL A 249 8.26 -2.64 -3.11
CA VAL A 249 8.52 -1.89 -4.34
C VAL A 249 7.28 -1.91 -5.21
N THR A 250 6.93 -0.75 -5.77
CA THR A 250 5.76 -0.66 -6.63
C THR A 250 6.16 -0.59 -8.10
N GLU A 251 5.43 -1.31 -8.93
CA GLU A 251 5.48 -1.23 -10.39
C GLU A 251 4.08 -0.89 -10.90
N TRP A 252 4.00 -0.29 -12.08
CA TRP A 252 2.72 -0.10 -12.75
C TRP A 252 2.85 -0.38 -14.25
N TYR A 253 1.74 -0.77 -14.86
CA TYR A 253 1.66 -1.06 -16.29
C TYR A 253 0.48 -0.30 -16.89
N ASP A 254 0.73 0.39 -17.99
CA ASP A 254 -0.32 0.83 -18.91
C ASP A 254 -0.84 -0.39 -19.65
N LEU A 255 -2.15 -0.67 -19.55
CA LEU A 255 -2.75 -1.85 -20.13
C LEU A 255 -2.84 -1.79 -21.66
N LYS A 256 -2.80 -0.58 -22.25
CA LYS A 256 -2.74 -0.38 -23.72
C LYS A 256 -1.38 -0.76 -24.29
N GLU A 257 -0.33 -0.64 -23.48
CA GLU A 257 1.06 -0.99 -23.83
C GLU A 257 1.57 -2.18 -23.02
N ALA A 258 0.67 -3.00 -22.47
CA ALA A 258 1.01 -4.11 -21.60
C ALA A 258 1.93 -5.12 -22.30
N PRO A 259 2.96 -5.63 -21.60
CA PRO A 259 3.81 -6.66 -22.17
C PRO A 259 3.03 -7.98 -22.33
N PRO A 260 3.35 -8.82 -23.34
CA PRO A 260 2.62 -10.07 -23.60
C PRO A 260 2.58 -11.05 -22.42
N ASN A 261 3.56 -10.95 -21.51
CA ASN A 261 3.67 -11.78 -20.32
C ASN A 261 3.02 -11.17 -19.07
N LEU A 262 2.24 -10.07 -19.18
CA LEU A 262 1.62 -9.40 -18.03
C LEU A 262 0.80 -10.36 -17.16
N PHE A 263 0.04 -11.27 -17.75
CA PHE A 263 -0.72 -12.27 -16.98
C PHE A 263 0.19 -13.10 -16.06
N ASN A 264 1.36 -13.53 -16.56
CA ASN A 264 2.32 -14.29 -15.78
C ASN A 264 2.95 -13.43 -14.66
N ILE A 265 3.18 -12.14 -14.93
CA ILE A 265 3.65 -11.19 -13.91
C ILE A 265 2.62 -11.08 -12.78
N LEU A 266 1.33 -10.89 -13.11
CA LEU A 266 0.25 -10.77 -12.12
C LEU A 266 0.04 -12.09 -11.34
N HIS A 267 0.08 -13.23 -12.02
CA HIS A 267 -0.01 -14.54 -11.38
C HIS A 267 1.14 -14.74 -10.37
N LYS A 268 2.38 -14.49 -10.80
CA LYS A 268 3.56 -14.55 -9.92
C LYS A 268 3.50 -13.55 -8.77
N ALA A 269 2.81 -12.42 -8.94
CA ALA A 269 2.61 -11.43 -7.91
C ALA A 269 1.64 -11.94 -6.82
N VAL A 270 0.53 -12.60 -7.21
CA VAL A 270 -0.38 -13.31 -6.28
C VAL A 270 0.36 -14.40 -5.50
N ASP A 271 1.17 -15.20 -6.20
CA ASP A 271 1.97 -16.27 -5.59
C ASP A 271 3.00 -15.75 -4.57
N ARG A 272 3.31 -14.45 -4.61
CA ARG A 272 4.22 -13.75 -3.70
C ARG A 272 3.51 -12.81 -2.71
N ASN A 273 2.19 -12.91 -2.60
CA ASN A 273 1.35 -12.05 -1.76
C ASN A 273 1.50 -10.54 -2.06
N SER A 274 1.80 -10.18 -3.30
CA SER A 274 1.87 -8.76 -3.69
C SER A 274 0.49 -8.13 -3.64
N LEU A 275 0.39 -6.89 -3.16
CA LEU A 275 -0.86 -6.13 -3.25
C LEU A 275 -0.98 -5.58 -4.67
N MET A 276 -2.19 -5.64 -5.24
CA MET A 276 -2.41 -5.19 -6.61
C MET A 276 -3.67 -4.34 -6.69
N GLY A 277 -3.55 -3.23 -7.41
CA GLY A 277 -4.64 -2.32 -7.74
C GLY A 277 -4.79 -2.18 -9.24
N CYS A 278 -5.96 -1.80 -9.70
CA CYS A 278 -6.20 -1.42 -11.08
C CYS A 278 -7.20 -0.26 -11.14
N SER A 279 -7.18 0.48 -12.23
CA SER A 279 -8.04 1.65 -12.39
C SER A 279 -8.41 1.93 -13.84
N LEU A 280 -9.51 2.66 -13.99
CA LEU A 280 -9.99 3.20 -15.25
C LEU A 280 -9.73 4.71 -15.27
N GLU A 281 -9.34 5.26 -16.41
CA GLU A 281 -9.16 6.69 -16.58
C GLU A 281 -10.47 7.45 -16.28
N PRO A 282 -10.41 8.55 -15.49
CA PRO A 282 -11.60 9.32 -15.12
C PRO A 282 -12.27 9.94 -16.34
N ASP A 283 -13.59 10.08 -16.29
CA ASP A 283 -14.29 10.97 -17.24
C ASP A 283 -13.96 12.43 -16.87
N PRO A 284 -13.55 13.28 -17.84
CA PRO A 284 -13.22 14.67 -17.55
C PRO A 284 -14.37 15.52 -16.98
N ASN A 285 -15.62 15.09 -17.16
CA ASN A 285 -16.81 15.86 -16.83
C ASN A 285 -17.64 15.25 -15.69
N VAL A 286 -17.40 14.00 -15.34
CA VAL A 286 -18.20 13.25 -14.36
C VAL A 286 -17.27 12.53 -13.40
N LEU A 287 -17.34 12.93 -12.12
CA LEU A 287 -16.69 12.20 -11.04
C LEU A 287 -17.31 10.82 -10.93
N GLU A 288 -16.46 9.80 -10.92
CA GLU A 288 -16.85 8.41 -10.67
C GLU A 288 -17.97 7.91 -11.59
N ALA A 289 -17.81 8.18 -12.89
CA ALA A 289 -18.80 7.83 -13.90
C ALA A 289 -18.94 6.31 -14.07
N GLU A 290 -20.15 5.81 -13.88
CA GLU A 290 -20.49 4.42 -14.14
C GLU A 290 -20.54 4.13 -15.65
N THR A 291 -19.83 3.09 -16.07
CA THR A 291 -19.83 2.56 -17.42
C THR A 291 -21.08 1.70 -17.66
N PRO A 292 -21.48 1.46 -18.93
CA PRO A 292 -22.59 0.56 -19.23
C PRO A 292 -22.41 -0.87 -18.69
N GLN A 293 -21.16 -1.26 -18.40
CA GLN A 293 -20.79 -2.57 -17.87
C GLN A 293 -20.75 -2.64 -16.34
N GLY A 294 -21.14 -1.57 -15.63
CA GLY A 294 -21.17 -1.49 -14.17
C GLY A 294 -19.84 -1.13 -13.50
N LEU A 295 -18.76 -0.92 -14.28
CA LEU A 295 -17.47 -0.43 -13.79
C LEU A 295 -17.49 1.09 -13.60
N ILE A 296 -16.67 1.62 -12.71
CA ILE A 296 -16.61 3.03 -12.33
C ILE A 296 -15.30 3.65 -12.82
N ARG A 297 -15.38 4.74 -13.59
CA ARG A 297 -14.23 5.50 -14.08
C ARG A 297 -13.62 6.37 -13.00
N GLY A 298 -12.30 6.55 -12.99
CA GLY A 298 -11.63 7.37 -11.99
C GLY A 298 -11.61 6.74 -10.60
N HIS A 299 -11.87 5.43 -10.52
CA HIS A 299 -11.96 4.66 -9.29
C HIS A 299 -10.90 3.55 -9.28
N ALA A 300 -10.39 3.22 -8.10
CA ALA A 300 -9.42 2.15 -7.90
C ALA A 300 -10.14 0.86 -7.52
N TYR A 301 -9.69 -0.27 -8.06
CA TYR A 301 -10.16 -1.62 -7.75
C TYR A 301 -8.98 -2.43 -7.23
N SER A 302 -9.23 -3.37 -6.31
CA SER A 302 -8.19 -4.27 -5.83
C SER A 302 -8.24 -5.58 -6.61
N ILE A 303 -7.09 -6.10 -7.05
CA ILE A 303 -7.01 -7.44 -7.66
C ILE A 303 -6.75 -8.46 -6.55
N THR A 304 -7.73 -9.33 -6.30
CA THR A 304 -7.68 -10.28 -5.18
C THR A 304 -7.30 -11.70 -5.61
N LYS A 305 -7.42 -12.04 -6.90
CA LYS A 305 -7.00 -13.35 -7.43
C LYS A 305 -6.68 -13.28 -8.92
N VAL A 306 -5.68 -14.07 -9.34
CA VAL A 306 -5.31 -14.26 -10.74
C VAL A 306 -5.02 -15.74 -10.92
N CYS A 307 -5.71 -16.41 -11.84
CA CYS A 307 -5.57 -17.86 -12.00
C CYS A 307 -5.94 -18.33 -13.42
N LEU A 308 -5.52 -19.54 -13.76
CA LEU A 308 -5.96 -20.25 -14.95
C LEU A 308 -7.04 -21.26 -14.56
N LEU A 309 -8.23 -21.17 -15.16
CA LEU A 309 -9.30 -22.13 -14.94
C LEU A 309 -9.43 -23.07 -16.14
N ASP A 310 -9.71 -24.35 -15.88
CA ASP A 310 -10.05 -25.26 -16.97
C ASP A 310 -11.50 -25.03 -17.38
N ILE A 311 -11.71 -24.83 -18.69
CA ILE A 311 -13.03 -24.67 -19.28
C ILE A 311 -13.38 -25.92 -20.07
N ALA A 312 -14.56 -26.47 -19.79
CA ALA A 312 -15.11 -27.63 -20.46
C ALA A 312 -16.35 -27.23 -21.26
N VAL A 313 -16.17 -26.92 -22.54
CA VAL A 313 -17.30 -26.77 -23.48
C VAL A 313 -17.48 -28.05 -24.28
N PRO A 314 -18.69 -28.37 -24.80
CA PRO A 314 -19.02 -29.66 -25.40
C PRO A 314 -18.05 -30.17 -26.49
N ASN A 315 -17.28 -29.28 -27.13
CA ASN A 315 -16.34 -29.61 -28.21
C ASN A 315 -14.90 -29.10 -28.01
N ARG A 316 -14.55 -28.55 -26.83
CA ARG A 316 -13.21 -28.00 -26.56
C ARG A 316 -12.91 -28.00 -25.07
N GLN A 317 -11.73 -28.50 -24.70
CA GLN A 317 -11.13 -28.28 -23.39
C GLN A 317 -9.98 -27.28 -23.56
N GLY A 318 -9.79 -26.41 -22.58
CA GLY A 318 -8.70 -25.44 -22.58
C GLY A 318 -8.61 -24.74 -21.23
N LYS A 319 -7.64 -23.84 -21.10
CA LYS A 319 -7.50 -22.97 -19.93
C LYS A 319 -7.92 -21.55 -20.29
N ILE A 320 -8.64 -20.90 -19.39
CA ILE A 320 -9.00 -19.49 -19.50
C ILE A 320 -8.26 -18.69 -18.40
N PRO A 321 -7.51 -17.64 -18.75
CA PRO A 321 -6.93 -16.72 -17.79
C PRO A 321 -8.02 -15.83 -17.18
N MET A 322 -8.13 -15.87 -15.85
CA MET A 322 -9.15 -15.20 -15.07
C MET A 322 -8.53 -14.27 -14.04
N ILE A 323 -9.25 -13.20 -13.75
CA ILE A 323 -8.90 -12.22 -12.73
C ILE A 323 -10.13 -11.95 -11.86
N ARG A 324 -9.94 -11.96 -10.54
CA ARG A 324 -10.92 -11.53 -9.56
C ARG A 324 -10.51 -10.16 -9.04
N MET A 325 -11.47 -9.25 -9.03
CA MET A 325 -11.29 -7.90 -8.56
C MET A 325 -12.37 -7.58 -7.57
N ARG A 326 -12.08 -6.61 -6.71
CA ARG A 326 -13.02 -6.08 -5.75
C ARG A 326 -13.27 -4.62 -6.04
N ASN A 327 -14.51 -4.28 -6.35
CA ASN A 327 -14.99 -2.91 -6.19
C ASN A 327 -14.92 -2.61 -4.71
N PRO A 328 -14.06 -1.67 -4.31
CA PRO A 328 -13.93 -1.37 -2.92
C PRO A 328 -15.30 -0.90 -2.36
N TRP A 329 -16.16 -0.20 -3.11
CA TRP A 329 -17.49 0.23 -2.68
C TRP A 329 -18.43 -0.83 -2.12
N GLY A 330 -18.18 -2.12 -2.33
CA GLY A 330 -19.01 -3.20 -1.80
C GLY A 330 -20.52 -2.99 -2.04
N ASN A 331 -20.86 -2.19 -3.06
CA ASN A 331 -22.20 -1.85 -3.49
C ASN A 331 -22.46 -2.61 -4.79
N GLU A 332 -23.71 -2.58 -5.26
CA GLU A 332 -24.15 -3.36 -6.44
C GLU A 332 -23.51 -2.93 -7.78
N ALA A 333 -22.59 -1.97 -7.79
CA ALA A 333 -21.85 -1.56 -8.98
C ALA A 333 -20.71 -2.56 -9.28
N GLU A 334 -21.12 -3.73 -9.74
CA GLU A 334 -20.26 -4.84 -10.15
C GLU A 334 -20.26 -5.00 -11.67
N TRP A 335 -19.23 -5.67 -12.18
CA TRP A 335 -19.17 -6.07 -13.58
C TRP A 335 -20.40 -6.90 -13.97
N ASN A 336 -21.13 -6.45 -14.99
CA ASN A 336 -22.34 -7.12 -15.47
C ASN A 336 -22.15 -7.92 -16.77
N GLY A 337 -20.90 -8.05 -17.24
CA GLY A 337 -20.55 -8.78 -18.46
C GLY A 337 -20.30 -10.29 -18.25
N PRO A 338 -19.63 -10.95 -19.21
CA PRO A 338 -19.24 -12.36 -19.08
C PRO A 338 -18.43 -12.63 -17.81
N TRP A 339 -18.71 -13.73 -17.12
CA TRP A 339 -18.12 -14.14 -15.83
C TRP A 339 -18.52 -13.29 -14.62
N SER A 340 -19.47 -12.36 -14.77
CA SER A 340 -20.17 -11.75 -13.63
C SER A 340 -20.86 -12.81 -12.75
N ASP A 341 -21.31 -12.41 -11.58
CA ASP A 341 -21.93 -13.31 -10.60
C ASP A 341 -23.17 -14.05 -11.12
N SER A 342 -23.92 -13.40 -12.02
CA SER A 342 -25.12 -14.00 -12.64
C SER A 342 -24.85 -14.66 -14.01
N SER A 343 -23.59 -14.73 -14.44
CA SER A 343 -23.18 -15.17 -15.77
C SER A 343 -23.41 -16.68 -15.99
N PRO A 344 -24.09 -17.10 -17.07
CA PRO A 344 -24.27 -18.52 -17.39
C PRO A 344 -22.96 -19.25 -17.74
N GLU A 345 -21.88 -18.53 -18.04
CA GLU A 345 -20.56 -19.03 -18.40
C GLU A 345 -19.94 -19.88 -17.27
N TRP A 346 -20.28 -19.62 -16.01
CA TRP A 346 -19.86 -20.44 -14.87
C TRP A 346 -20.28 -21.91 -14.96
N ARG A 347 -21.25 -22.26 -15.81
CA ARG A 347 -21.64 -23.65 -16.09
C ARG A 347 -20.55 -24.47 -16.78
N TYR A 348 -19.57 -23.81 -17.40
CA TYR A 348 -18.47 -24.46 -18.10
C TYR A 348 -17.24 -24.71 -17.21
N ILE A 349 -17.27 -24.26 -15.95
CA ILE A 349 -16.20 -24.49 -14.97
C ILE A 349 -16.61 -25.66 -14.06
N PRO A 350 -15.74 -26.66 -13.86
CA PRO A 350 -15.96 -27.73 -12.90
C PRO A 350 -16.22 -27.23 -11.47
N GLU A 351 -17.06 -27.94 -10.71
CA GLU A 351 -17.50 -27.48 -9.38
C GLU A 351 -16.37 -27.50 -8.33
N ASP A 352 -15.44 -28.46 -8.45
CA ASP A 352 -14.22 -28.53 -7.65
C ASP A 352 -13.33 -27.29 -7.84
N GLN A 353 -13.19 -26.80 -9.07
CA GLN A 353 -12.43 -25.57 -9.34
C GLN A 353 -13.14 -24.33 -8.80
N LYS A 354 -14.48 -24.27 -8.84
CA LYS A 354 -15.22 -23.16 -8.22
C LYS A 354 -15.00 -23.09 -6.71
N GLN A 355 -14.97 -24.24 -6.05
CA GLN A 355 -14.66 -24.33 -4.63
C GLN A 355 -13.20 -23.92 -4.34
N GLU A 356 -12.25 -24.38 -5.15
CA GLU A 356 -10.83 -24.03 -5.01
C GLU A 356 -10.57 -22.53 -5.20
N ILE A 357 -11.26 -21.90 -6.16
CA ILE A 357 -11.13 -20.46 -6.32
C ILE A 357 -11.83 -19.65 -5.23
N GLY A 358 -12.67 -20.29 -4.41
CA GLY A 358 -13.49 -19.63 -3.42
C GLY A 358 -14.55 -18.76 -4.08
N LEU A 359 -15.19 -19.26 -5.13
CA LEU A 359 -16.23 -18.53 -5.83
C LEU A 359 -17.44 -18.34 -4.91
N THR A 360 -17.69 -17.10 -4.54
CA THR A 360 -18.91 -16.65 -3.86
C THR A 360 -19.71 -15.77 -4.84
N PHE A 361 -21.01 -15.68 -4.60
CA PHE A 361 -21.92 -14.80 -5.34
C PHE A 361 -22.60 -13.85 -4.36
N ASP A 362 -21.79 -13.29 -3.48
CA ASP A 362 -22.21 -12.36 -2.44
C ASP A 362 -22.13 -10.95 -3.02
N ARG A 363 -23.05 -10.07 -2.60
CA ARG A 363 -23.00 -8.65 -3.00
C ARG A 363 -21.99 -7.91 -2.13
N ASP A 364 -20.71 -8.25 -2.28
CA ASP A 364 -19.61 -7.70 -1.50
C ASP A 364 -18.62 -6.87 -2.35
N GLY A 365 -19.01 -6.62 -3.61
CA GLY A 365 -18.22 -5.91 -4.60
C GLY A 365 -17.13 -6.76 -5.27
N GLU A 366 -16.93 -8.02 -4.88
CA GLU A 366 -16.04 -8.93 -5.62
C GLU A 366 -16.71 -9.44 -6.89
N PHE A 367 -15.97 -9.45 -7.99
CA PHE A 367 -16.44 -10.01 -9.25
C PHE A 367 -15.28 -10.57 -10.06
N TRP A 368 -15.61 -11.46 -11.00
CA TRP A 368 -14.65 -12.05 -11.92
C TRP A 368 -14.82 -11.52 -13.33
N MET A 369 -13.71 -11.51 -14.07
CA MET A 369 -13.73 -11.35 -15.53
C MET A 369 -12.60 -12.13 -16.18
N SER A 370 -12.69 -12.31 -17.49
CA SER A 370 -11.57 -12.84 -18.26
C SER A 370 -10.42 -11.82 -18.28
N PHE A 371 -9.18 -12.29 -18.33
CA PHE A 371 -8.04 -11.39 -18.47
C PHE A 371 -8.09 -10.55 -19.75
N GLN A 372 -8.73 -11.08 -20.81
CA GLN A 372 -8.92 -10.33 -22.05
C GLN A 372 -9.90 -9.17 -21.87
N ASP A 373 -10.99 -9.37 -21.12
CA ASP A 373 -11.92 -8.29 -20.80
C ASP A 373 -11.27 -7.25 -19.90
N PHE A 374 -10.43 -7.68 -18.95
CA PHE A 374 -9.63 -6.78 -18.12
C PHE A 374 -8.77 -5.84 -18.96
N LEU A 375 -8.01 -6.37 -19.92
CA LEU A 375 -7.20 -5.55 -20.85
C LEU A 375 -8.03 -4.60 -21.72
N ASN A 376 -9.30 -4.93 -21.98
CA ASN A 376 -10.18 -4.12 -22.82
C ASN A 376 -10.86 -2.98 -22.06
N HIS A 377 -11.05 -3.12 -20.74
CA HIS A 377 -11.87 -2.19 -19.95
C HIS A 377 -11.06 -1.37 -18.95
N PHE A 378 -9.92 -1.87 -18.45
CA PHE A 378 -9.06 -1.15 -17.53
C PHE A 378 -7.91 -0.47 -18.27
N ASP A 379 -7.41 0.62 -17.71
CA ASP A 379 -6.31 1.41 -18.31
C ASP A 379 -4.98 1.15 -17.60
N ARG A 380 -4.99 0.89 -16.29
CA ARG A 380 -3.76 0.72 -15.49
C ARG A 380 -3.88 -0.41 -14.47
N VAL A 381 -2.76 -1.06 -14.22
CA VAL A 381 -2.56 -1.95 -13.06
C VAL A 381 -1.32 -1.52 -12.29
N GLU A 382 -1.42 -1.48 -10.96
CA GLU A 382 -0.32 -1.27 -10.03
C GLU A 382 -0.05 -2.55 -9.23
N ILE A 383 1.22 -2.87 -9.02
CA ILE A 383 1.68 -4.03 -8.26
C ILE A 383 2.64 -3.55 -7.18
N CYS A 384 2.31 -3.77 -5.91
CA CYS A 384 3.20 -3.58 -4.78
C CYS A 384 3.79 -4.94 -4.36
N ASN A 385 5.03 -5.19 -4.78
CA ASN A 385 5.79 -6.36 -4.38
C ASN A 385 6.29 -6.16 -2.95
N LEU A 386 5.81 -6.99 -2.03
CA LEU A 386 6.12 -6.85 -0.61
C LEU A 386 7.59 -7.13 -0.31
N SER A 387 8.12 -6.38 0.67
CA SER A 387 9.42 -6.68 1.25
C SER A 387 9.38 -8.01 2.02
N PRO A 388 10.50 -8.75 2.13
CA PRO A 388 10.55 -9.96 2.95
C PRO A 388 10.13 -9.70 4.40
N ASP A 389 10.48 -8.52 4.93
CA ASP A 389 10.14 -8.09 6.29
C ASP A 389 8.64 -7.82 6.48
N SER A 390 7.87 -7.76 5.40
CA SER A 390 6.42 -7.49 5.39
C SER A 390 5.55 -8.73 5.34
N LEU A 391 6.16 -9.91 5.20
CA LEU A 391 5.48 -11.19 5.25
C LEU A 391 5.47 -11.74 6.67
N THR A 392 4.33 -12.24 7.14
CA THR A 392 4.23 -12.95 8.42
C THR A 392 4.99 -14.27 8.42
N GLU A 393 5.30 -14.84 9.59
CA GLU A 393 5.90 -16.18 9.68
C GLU A 393 5.05 -17.24 8.96
N GLU A 394 3.73 -17.14 9.01
CA GLU A 394 2.83 -18.04 8.30
C GLU A 394 2.92 -17.83 6.77
N GLN A 395 2.91 -16.59 6.29
CA GLN A 395 3.10 -16.29 4.87
C GLN A 395 4.48 -16.76 4.38
N GLN A 396 5.52 -16.62 5.20
CA GLN A 396 6.87 -17.12 4.93
C GLN A 396 6.92 -18.66 4.88
N ASN A 397 6.10 -19.35 5.68
CA ASN A 397 6.05 -20.81 5.77
C ASN A 397 4.97 -21.46 4.88
N SER A 398 4.12 -20.66 4.22
CA SER A 398 2.96 -21.11 3.44
C SER A 398 3.30 -21.85 2.13
N GLY A 399 4.59 -22.07 1.83
CA GLY A 399 5.05 -22.61 0.56
C GLY A 399 4.93 -21.65 -0.62
N LYS A 400 4.36 -20.46 -0.41
CA LYS A 400 4.37 -19.35 -1.37
C LYS A 400 5.78 -18.80 -1.54
N ARG A 401 6.09 -18.37 -2.76
CA ARG A 401 7.42 -17.81 -3.08
C ARG A 401 7.54 -16.42 -2.46
N ARG A 402 8.78 -15.99 -2.19
CA ARG A 402 9.07 -14.63 -1.73
C ARG A 402 10.00 -13.92 -2.69
N TRP A 403 10.10 -12.60 -2.55
CA TRP A 403 11.18 -11.84 -3.15
C TRP A 403 12.42 -11.95 -2.26
N GLU A 404 13.60 -11.96 -2.86
CA GLU A 404 14.85 -11.68 -2.18
C GLU A 404 15.19 -10.21 -2.40
N MET A 405 15.55 -9.48 -1.32
CA MET A 405 15.80 -8.05 -1.39
C MET A 405 17.21 -7.70 -0.90
N SER A 406 17.91 -6.87 -1.68
CA SER A 406 19.08 -6.11 -1.23
C SER A 406 18.79 -4.61 -1.25
N MET A 407 19.34 -3.88 -0.28
CA MET A 407 19.14 -2.44 -0.16
C MET A 407 20.41 -1.72 0.29
N PHE A 408 20.71 -0.59 -0.35
CA PHE A 408 21.79 0.31 0.06
C PHE A 408 21.31 1.76 0.10
N GLU A 409 21.79 2.49 1.11
CA GLU A 409 21.68 3.95 1.14
C GLU A 409 22.87 4.58 0.38
N GLY A 410 22.64 5.70 -0.29
CA GLY A 410 23.66 6.44 -1.03
C GLY A 410 23.36 7.93 -1.11
N GLU A 411 24.31 8.70 -1.64
CA GLU A 411 24.17 10.14 -1.83
C GLU A 411 24.89 10.63 -3.10
N TRP A 412 24.31 11.64 -3.72
CA TRP A 412 24.93 12.49 -4.73
C TRP A 412 25.41 13.77 -4.05
N THR A 413 26.72 13.95 -4.01
CA THR A 413 27.39 15.09 -3.38
C THR A 413 28.10 15.90 -4.46
N GLN A 414 27.83 17.21 -4.48
CA GLN A 414 28.34 18.10 -5.51
C GLN A 414 29.87 18.06 -5.57
N GLY A 415 30.42 17.95 -6.78
CA GLY A 415 31.87 17.87 -7.01
C GLY A 415 32.54 16.56 -6.57
N VAL A 416 31.80 15.59 -6.01
CA VAL A 416 32.34 14.30 -5.57
C VAL A 416 31.63 13.14 -6.27
N THR A 417 30.35 12.90 -5.97
CA THR A 417 29.57 11.75 -6.47
C THR A 417 28.39 12.14 -7.36
N ALA A 418 28.07 13.43 -7.48
CA ALA A 418 27.01 13.94 -8.35
C ALA A 418 27.44 14.01 -9.82
N GLY A 419 27.63 12.84 -10.45
CA GLY A 419 28.22 12.71 -11.78
C GLY A 419 27.27 13.00 -12.95
N GLY A 420 25.96 13.07 -12.71
CA GLY A 420 24.92 13.19 -13.74
C GLY A 420 24.77 11.90 -14.55
N CYS A 421 23.90 11.89 -15.56
CA CYS A 421 23.62 10.69 -16.36
C CYS A 421 24.70 10.40 -17.42
N ARG A 422 24.52 9.30 -18.17
CA ARG A 422 25.48 8.80 -19.16
C ARG A 422 25.81 9.77 -20.31
N ASN A 423 25.02 10.84 -20.48
CA ASN A 423 25.30 11.94 -21.41
C ASN A 423 26.55 12.73 -21.01
N PHE A 424 26.90 12.71 -19.71
CA PHE A 424 28.05 13.41 -19.13
C PHE A 424 29.17 12.42 -18.83
N LEU A 425 29.76 11.81 -19.86
CA LEU A 425 30.75 10.72 -19.72
C LEU A 425 31.92 11.03 -18.79
N ASP A 426 32.42 12.26 -18.83
CA ASP A 426 33.58 12.69 -18.04
C ASP A 426 33.31 12.66 -16.53
N THR A 427 32.04 12.75 -16.13
CA THR A 427 31.61 12.77 -14.72
C THR A 427 30.74 11.58 -14.33
N PHE A 428 30.10 10.89 -15.27
CA PHE A 428 29.17 9.77 -15.02
C PHE A 428 29.78 8.66 -14.14
N TRP A 429 31.06 8.36 -14.34
CA TRP A 429 31.76 7.32 -13.61
C TRP A 429 31.99 7.65 -12.13
N HIS A 430 31.87 8.92 -11.73
CA HIS A 430 31.93 9.35 -10.33
C HIS A 430 30.68 9.01 -9.52
N ASN A 431 29.55 8.71 -10.18
CA ASN A 431 28.35 8.29 -9.46
C ASN A 431 28.63 7.04 -8.61
N PRO A 432 27.89 6.83 -7.51
CA PRO A 432 27.99 5.61 -6.71
C PRO A 432 27.77 4.36 -7.58
N GLN A 433 28.51 3.30 -7.30
CA GLN A 433 28.50 2.07 -8.08
C GLN A 433 28.18 0.88 -7.18
N TYR A 434 27.19 0.08 -7.58
CA TYR A 434 26.74 -1.09 -6.83
C TYR A 434 26.83 -2.33 -7.69
N VAL A 435 27.44 -3.40 -7.19
CA VAL A 435 27.52 -4.67 -7.92
C VAL A 435 26.45 -5.60 -7.38
N ILE A 436 25.66 -6.20 -8.26
CA ILE A 436 24.75 -7.29 -7.94
C ILE A 436 25.20 -8.56 -8.65
N THR A 437 25.16 -9.67 -7.92
CA THR A 437 25.41 -11.02 -8.43
C THR A 437 24.11 -11.81 -8.43
N LEU A 438 23.77 -12.35 -9.60
CA LEU A 438 22.62 -13.22 -9.82
C LEU A 438 23.14 -14.65 -10.02
N ALA A 439 22.86 -15.54 -9.07
CA ALA A 439 23.42 -16.89 -9.07
C ALA A 439 22.59 -17.87 -9.90
N ASP A 440 21.28 -17.91 -9.64
CA ASP A 440 20.37 -18.92 -10.17
C ASP A 440 19.23 -18.29 -10.98
N PRO A 441 18.86 -18.87 -12.13
CA PRO A 441 17.69 -18.43 -12.90
C PRO A 441 16.39 -18.71 -12.16
N ASP A 442 15.29 -18.06 -12.56
CA ASP A 442 13.99 -18.33 -11.93
C ASP A 442 13.54 -19.76 -12.23
N GLU A 443 12.92 -20.44 -11.25
CA GLU A 443 12.54 -21.86 -11.35
C GLU A 443 11.64 -22.19 -12.56
N ASP A 444 10.75 -21.27 -12.94
CA ASP A 444 9.78 -21.45 -14.03
C ASP A 444 10.10 -20.57 -15.26
N ASP A 445 11.37 -20.22 -15.47
CA ASP A 445 11.80 -19.44 -16.64
C ASP A 445 12.45 -20.33 -17.71
N ASP A 446 11.72 -20.53 -18.81
CA ASP A 446 12.18 -21.34 -19.95
C ASP A 446 13.46 -20.81 -20.62
N ASP A 447 13.75 -19.51 -20.44
CA ASP A 447 14.92 -18.82 -20.99
C ASP A 447 16.17 -18.92 -20.10
N GLY A 448 16.05 -19.49 -18.89
CA GLY A 448 17.14 -19.58 -17.92
C GLY A 448 17.65 -18.23 -17.45
N LYS A 449 16.75 -17.24 -17.27
CA LYS A 449 17.08 -15.89 -16.79
C LYS A 449 16.57 -15.62 -15.39
N CYS A 450 17.18 -14.65 -14.74
CA CYS A 450 16.81 -14.11 -13.44
C CYS A 450 15.89 -12.90 -13.64
N THR A 451 14.75 -12.87 -12.96
CA THR A 451 13.93 -11.67 -12.83
C THR A 451 14.53 -10.76 -11.77
N VAL A 452 14.74 -9.50 -12.15
CA VAL A 452 15.28 -8.46 -11.25
C VAL A 452 14.45 -7.19 -11.38
N ILE A 453 14.00 -6.63 -10.26
CA ILE A 453 13.41 -5.29 -10.19
C ILE A 453 14.40 -4.39 -9.48
N VAL A 454 14.85 -3.34 -10.15
CA VAL A 454 15.72 -2.32 -9.56
C VAL A 454 14.87 -1.08 -9.30
N ALA A 455 14.95 -0.55 -8.08
CA ALA A 455 14.22 0.62 -7.65
C ALA A 455 15.15 1.64 -7.00
N LEU A 456 15.07 2.88 -7.46
CA LEU A 456 15.87 4.01 -7.00
C LEU A 456 14.95 5.08 -6.42
N MET A 457 15.01 5.28 -5.10
CA MET A 457 14.18 6.24 -4.37
C MET A 457 15.03 7.39 -3.84
N GLN A 458 14.64 8.63 -4.12
CA GLN A 458 15.25 9.82 -3.51
C GLN A 458 14.59 10.16 -2.17
N LYS A 459 15.39 10.56 -1.18
CA LYS A 459 14.92 10.82 0.18
C LYS A 459 14.49 12.27 0.40
N ASN A 460 13.56 12.46 1.33
CA ASN A 460 13.28 13.74 2.01
C ASN A 460 12.85 14.91 1.10
N ARG A 461 12.33 14.63 -0.10
CA ARG A 461 11.86 15.69 -1.01
C ARG A 461 10.48 16.20 -0.61
N ARG A 462 9.52 15.29 -0.36
CA ARG A 462 8.14 15.66 0.02
C ARG A 462 8.10 16.45 1.33
N SER A 463 8.80 15.99 2.35
CA SER A 463 8.90 16.65 3.66
C SER A 463 9.55 18.04 3.63
N LYS A 464 10.16 18.44 2.50
CA LYS A 464 10.80 19.74 2.32
C LYS A 464 10.19 20.56 1.19
N ARG A 465 8.96 20.23 0.76
CA ARG A 465 8.19 21.03 -0.20
C ARG A 465 7.91 22.45 0.29
N ASN A 466 7.70 22.62 1.61
CA ASN A 466 7.59 23.93 2.25
C ASN A 466 8.86 24.80 2.09
N MET A 467 10.02 24.18 1.81
CA MET A 467 11.28 24.87 1.50
C MET A 467 11.51 25.04 -0.01
N GLY A 468 10.51 24.70 -0.85
CA GLY A 468 10.60 24.78 -2.30
C GLY A 468 11.43 23.68 -2.96
N MET A 469 11.73 22.58 -2.24
CA MET A 469 12.43 21.45 -2.86
C MET A 469 11.48 20.56 -3.65
N GLU A 470 11.89 20.27 -4.88
CA GLU A 470 11.22 19.36 -5.80
C GLU A 470 12.02 18.06 -5.96
N CYS A 471 11.38 17.03 -6.51
CA CYS A 471 12.05 15.80 -6.89
C CYS A 471 13.07 16.08 -7.99
N LEU A 472 14.31 15.57 -7.82
CA LEU A 472 15.29 15.56 -8.89
C LEU A 472 14.87 14.61 -9.99
N THR A 473 15.32 14.87 -11.22
CA THR A 473 15.17 13.92 -12.31
C THR A 473 16.19 12.79 -12.14
N ILE A 474 15.74 11.60 -11.74
CA ILE A 474 16.61 10.46 -11.38
C ILE A 474 16.43 9.29 -12.34
N GLY A 475 17.43 8.42 -12.39
CA GLY A 475 17.43 7.19 -13.17
C GLY A 475 18.66 6.34 -12.87
N PHE A 476 18.76 5.19 -13.52
CA PHE A 476 19.91 4.30 -13.35
C PHE A 476 20.25 3.54 -14.63
N ALA A 477 21.48 3.05 -14.71
CA ALA A 477 21.96 2.18 -15.78
C ALA A 477 22.60 0.91 -15.21
N ILE A 478 22.43 -0.20 -15.92
CA ILE A 478 22.94 -1.52 -15.57
C ILE A 478 23.95 -1.97 -16.63
N TYR A 479 25.12 -2.44 -16.21
CA TYR A 479 26.18 -2.95 -17.08
C TYR A 479 26.57 -4.36 -16.66
N HIS A 480 26.87 -5.24 -17.61
CA HIS A 480 27.42 -6.56 -17.32
C HIS A 480 28.92 -6.47 -17.00
N LEU A 481 29.35 -7.17 -15.96
CA LEU A 481 30.74 -7.26 -15.52
C LEU A 481 31.32 -8.63 -15.84
N THR A 482 32.56 -8.64 -16.33
CA THR A 482 33.39 -9.84 -16.43
C THR A 482 34.20 -10.01 -15.14
N GLU A 483 34.76 -11.20 -14.91
CA GLU A 483 35.67 -11.47 -13.77
C GLU A 483 36.79 -10.44 -13.66
N ASP A 484 37.41 -10.06 -14.78
CA ASP A 484 38.45 -9.03 -14.81
C ASP A 484 37.95 -7.66 -14.31
N ASP A 485 36.70 -7.30 -14.62
CA ASP A 485 36.14 -6.02 -14.18
C ASP A 485 35.92 -6.03 -12.65
N LEU A 486 35.56 -7.17 -12.07
CA LEU A 486 35.41 -7.32 -10.61
C LEU A 486 36.73 -7.07 -9.88
N HIS A 487 37.88 -7.30 -10.52
CA HIS A 487 39.18 -6.98 -9.95
C HIS A 487 39.55 -5.49 -10.06
N THR A 488 38.93 -4.74 -10.98
CA THR A 488 39.24 -3.32 -11.25
C THR A 488 38.11 -2.38 -10.84
N ARG A 489 37.54 -2.58 -9.65
CA ARG A 489 36.48 -1.74 -9.07
C ARG A 489 37.07 -0.57 -8.23
N PRO A 490 36.45 0.62 -8.21
CA PRO A 490 35.29 1.05 -9.00
C PRO A 490 35.66 1.23 -10.48
N GLN A 491 34.66 1.10 -11.37
CA GLN A 491 34.89 1.24 -12.80
C GLN A 491 35.16 2.70 -13.18
N GLY A 492 36.20 2.95 -13.98
CA GLY A 492 36.55 4.28 -14.46
C GLY A 492 35.91 4.65 -15.80
N VAL A 493 36.18 5.86 -16.28
CA VAL A 493 35.63 6.41 -17.55
C VAL A 493 35.77 5.48 -18.77
N ASN A 494 36.90 4.76 -18.89
CA ASN A 494 37.14 3.88 -20.04
C ASN A 494 36.13 2.72 -20.09
N PHE A 495 35.73 2.17 -18.93
CA PHE A 495 34.72 1.12 -18.87
C PHE A 495 33.41 1.60 -19.51
N PHE A 496 32.91 2.75 -19.06
CA PHE A 496 31.64 3.31 -19.54
C PHE A 496 31.71 3.82 -20.98
N LYS A 497 32.90 4.20 -21.46
CA LYS A 497 33.11 4.63 -22.85
C LYS A 497 32.98 3.48 -23.84
N TYR A 498 33.48 2.29 -23.49
CA TYR A 498 33.58 1.15 -24.41
C TYR A 498 32.56 0.04 -24.15
N ARG A 499 31.81 0.08 -23.05
CA ARG A 499 30.75 -0.89 -22.76
C ARG A 499 29.36 -0.27 -22.84
N ALA A 500 28.45 -1.01 -23.48
CA ALA A 500 27.04 -0.67 -23.53
C ALA A 500 26.33 -1.14 -22.25
N SER A 501 25.32 -0.38 -21.82
CA SER A 501 24.41 -0.81 -20.76
C SER A 501 23.55 -1.98 -21.25
N VAL A 502 23.35 -2.98 -20.39
CA VAL A 502 22.44 -4.12 -20.63
C VAL A 502 21.02 -3.86 -20.15
N GLY A 503 20.83 -2.83 -19.31
CA GLY A 503 19.54 -2.37 -18.82
C GLY A 503 19.64 -0.93 -18.34
N ARG A 504 18.51 -0.23 -18.24
CA ARG A 504 18.41 1.13 -17.70
C ARG A 504 16.98 1.40 -17.27
N SER A 505 16.77 2.39 -16.43
CA SER A 505 15.42 2.91 -16.20
C SER A 505 14.79 3.37 -17.53
N PRO A 506 13.47 3.19 -17.74
CA PRO A 506 12.80 3.57 -18.98
C PRO A 506 13.00 5.04 -19.32
N HIS A 507 12.90 5.88 -18.29
CA HIS A 507 13.08 7.32 -18.36
C HIS A 507 13.92 7.81 -17.17
N PHE A 508 14.50 8.99 -17.36
CA PHE A 508 14.93 9.84 -16.26
C PHE A 508 13.76 10.76 -15.95
N ILE A 509 13.20 10.67 -14.75
CA ILE A 509 11.95 11.35 -14.39
C ILE A 509 12.03 11.91 -12.96
N ASN A 510 11.31 13.01 -12.73
CA ASN A 510 11.25 13.73 -11.47
C ASN A 510 10.19 13.15 -10.50
N THR A 511 10.25 11.84 -10.26
CA THR A 511 9.39 11.13 -9.28
C THR A 511 10.17 10.77 -8.02
N ARG A 512 9.46 10.43 -6.94
CA ARG A 512 10.08 9.97 -5.69
C ARG A 512 10.90 8.70 -5.87
N GLU A 513 10.37 7.74 -6.62
CA GLU A 513 11.05 6.50 -6.98
C GLU A 513 10.93 6.24 -8.49
N VAL A 514 11.98 5.63 -9.05
CA VAL A 514 11.99 5.08 -10.40
C VAL A 514 12.33 3.59 -10.30
N CYS A 515 11.44 2.75 -10.82
CA CYS A 515 11.58 1.30 -10.82
C CYS A 515 11.62 0.75 -12.26
N ALA A 516 12.28 -0.39 -12.43
CA ALA A 516 12.22 -1.14 -13.68
C ALA A 516 12.50 -2.62 -13.48
N ARG A 517 11.76 -3.46 -14.21
CA ARG A 517 11.91 -4.91 -14.23
C ARG A 517 12.78 -5.36 -15.41
N PHE A 518 13.67 -6.30 -15.14
CA PHE A 518 14.62 -6.87 -16.08
C PHE A 518 14.59 -8.40 -16.02
N LYS A 519 14.95 -9.02 -17.16
CA LYS A 519 15.28 -10.43 -17.28
C LYS A 519 16.74 -10.52 -17.71
N LEU A 520 17.62 -10.89 -16.78
CA LEU A 520 19.06 -10.92 -17.00
C LEU A 520 19.57 -12.36 -16.85
N PRO A 521 20.54 -12.81 -17.66
CA PRO A 521 21.24 -14.07 -17.38
C PRO A 521 21.88 -14.08 -15.98
N PRO A 522 22.17 -15.26 -15.41
CA PRO A 522 23.05 -15.35 -14.25
C PRO A 522 24.41 -14.70 -14.53
N GLY A 523 24.94 -13.96 -13.56
CA GLY A 523 26.19 -13.20 -13.70
C GLY A 523 26.29 -11.98 -12.79
N HIS A 524 27.29 -11.14 -13.09
CA HIS A 524 27.60 -9.95 -12.31
C HIS A 524 27.20 -8.67 -13.07
N TYR A 525 26.55 -7.76 -12.36
CA TYR A 525 26.03 -6.54 -12.95
C TYR A 525 26.37 -5.33 -12.09
N LEU A 526 26.76 -4.23 -12.74
CA LEU A 526 27.01 -2.93 -12.12
C LEU A 526 25.77 -2.05 -12.31
N ILE A 527 25.19 -1.58 -11.22
CA ILE A 527 24.12 -0.59 -11.21
C ILE A 527 24.70 0.77 -10.84
N VAL A 528 24.45 1.77 -11.68
CA VAL A 528 24.90 3.16 -11.48
C VAL A 528 23.67 4.06 -11.39
N PRO A 529 23.20 4.39 -10.18
CA PRO A 529 22.15 5.38 -9.97
C PRO A 529 22.70 6.80 -10.13
N SER A 530 21.97 7.65 -10.83
CA SER A 530 22.36 9.05 -11.04
C SER A 530 21.14 9.97 -11.11
N THR A 531 21.39 11.24 -10.88
CA THR A 531 20.56 12.33 -11.37
C THR A 531 20.75 12.49 -12.89
N PHE A 532 19.87 13.24 -13.54
CA PHE A 532 20.00 13.54 -14.95
C PHE A 532 21.19 14.47 -15.19
N ASP A 533 21.22 15.60 -14.49
CA ASP A 533 22.28 16.60 -14.59
C ASP A 533 23.35 16.37 -13.50
N PRO A 534 24.62 16.70 -13.78
CA PRO A 534 25.69 16.64 -12.79
C PRO A 534 25.53 17.73 -11.73
N ASN A 535 26.18 17.56 -10.58
CA ASN A 535 26.21 18.51 -9.46
C ASN A 535 24.87 18.75 -8.74
N GLU A 536 23.86 17.91 -8.99
CA GLU A 536 22.63 17.88 -8.21
C GLU A 536 22.82 17.07 -6.92
N GLU A 537 22.47 17.65 -5.77
CA GLU A 537 22.65 17.01 -4.47
C GLU A 537 21.41 16.28 -4.01
N GLY A 538 21.57 15.07 -3.47
CA GLY A 538 20.46 14.31 -2.91
C GLY A 538 20.89 12.99 -2.28
N GLU A 539 20.13 12.57 -1.26
CA GLU A 539 20.26 11.24 -0.69
C GLU A 539 19.28 10.29 -1.39
N PHE A 540 19.65 9.02 -1.51
CA PHE A 540 18.81 8.00 -2.11
C PHE A 540 18.92 6.65 -1.40
N VAL A 541 17.96 5.77 -1.72
CA VAL A 541 18.02 4.34 -1.45
C VAL A 541 17.91 3.61 -2.78
N ILE A 542 18.78 2.63 -3.00
CA ILE A 542 18.65 1.69 -4.10
C ILE A 542 18.25 0.33 -3.54
N ARG A 543 17.22 -0.26 -4.13
CA ARG A 543 16.66 -1.56 -3.75
C ARG A 543 16.66 -2.47 -4.96
N VAL A 544 16.98 -3.73 -4.74
CA VAL A 544 16.92 -4.76 -5.79
C VAL A 544 16.15 -5.96 -5.28
N PHE A 545 15.10 -6.32 -6.01
CA PHE A 545 14.25 -7.48 -5.75
C PHE A 545 14.51 -8.53 -6.83
N SER A 546 14.71 -9.79 -6.43
CA SER A 546 14.85 -10.92 -7.35
C SER A 546 14.05 -12.13 -6.89
N GLU A 547 13.65 -13.00 -7.83
CA GLU A 547 12.90 -14.23 -7.50
C GLU A 547 13.78 -15.27 -6.80
N THR A 548 15.10 -15.23 -7.04
CA THR A 548 16.12 -16.09 -6.43
C THR A 548 17.13 -15.24 -5.64
N GLN A 549 18.06 -15.88 -4.92
CA GLN A 549 19.04 -15.18 -4.11
C GLN A 549 19.89 -14.20 -4.94
N ASN A 550 19.99 -12.97 -4.46
CA ASN A 550 20.95 -11.99 -4.98
C ASN A 550 21.95 -11.59 -3.89
N ASN A 551 23.16 -11.20 -4.31
CA ASN A 551 24.15 -10.58 -3.44
C ASN A 551 24.55 -9.24 -4.03
N MET A 552 24.34 -8.17 -3.26
CA MET A 552 24.67 -6.81 -3.67
C MET A 552 25.76 -6.22 -2.78
N GLU A 553 26.77 -5.62 -3.40
CA GLU A 553 27.93 -4.99 -2.75
C GLU A 553 28.02 -3.51 -3.16
N SER A 554 28.38 -2.63 -2.22
CA SER A 554 28.67 -1.22 -2.50
C SER A 554 30.16 -0.91 -2.40
N PHE A 555 30.62 0.04 -3.21
CA PHE A 555 32.00 0.52 -3.18
C PHE A 555 31.99 2.02 -2.84
N GLN A 556 32.55 2.37 -1.68
CA GLN A 556 32.79 3.76 -1.33
C GLN A 556 34.18 4.17 -1.78
N TYR A 557 34.28 5.34 -2.41
CA TYR A 557 35.54 6.01 -2.69
C TYR A 557 36.16 6.42 -1.34
N TYR A 558 37.27 5.79 -0.95
CA TYR A 558 38.11 6.27 0.17
C TYR A 558 39.13 7.29 -0.32
#